data_AF-A0A7T5JTT2-F1
#
_entry.id   AF-A0A7T5JTT2-F1
#
_cell.length_a   1.000
_cell.length_b   1.000
_cell.length_c   1.000
_cell.angle_alpha   90.00
_cell.angle_beta   90.00
_cell.angle_gamma   90.00
#
_symmetry.space_group_name_H-M   'P 1'
#
loop_
_entity.id
_entity.type
_entity.pdbx_description
1 polymer ?
#
loop_
_entity_poly.entity_id
_entity_poly.type
_entity_poly.pdbx_seq_one_letter_code
_entity_poly.pdbx_strand_id
1 'polypeptide(L)'
;MIALHSIIGLILIVFMLWIVFQHLRGGTAGMDSKRNRMAFIGLLDLQVLLGLITYIIHHPGGWFLFHPLLMLTAVVILHIYTKDTRTKRTQVQAYVWAGVLMIAGMIMGLV
;
A
#
# COMPACT_ATOMS: atom_id res chain seq x y z
N MET A 1 7.25 18.24 3.29
CA MET A 1 6.42 17.32 2.47
C MET A 1 7.09 15.96 2.31
N ILE A 2 8.33 15.88 1.81
CA ILE A 2 9.05 14.61 1.60
C ILE A 2 9.16 13.77 2.88
N ALA A 3 9.67 14.34 3.98
CA ALA A 3 9.82 13.62 5.25
C ALA A 3 8.49 13.07 5.81
N LEU A 4 7.41 13.85 5.70
CA LEU A 4 6.07 13.43 6.10
C LEU A 4 5.59 12.24 5.26
N HIS A 5 5.75 12.31 3.93
CA HIS A 5 5.42 11.23 3.01
C HIS A 5 6.22 9.96 3.32
N SER A 6 7.52 10.07 3.59
CA SER A 6 8.36 8.93 3.96
C SER A 6 7.92 8.27 5.28
N ILE A 7 7.63 9.06 6.33
CA ILE A 7 7.19 8.54 7.64
C ILE A 7 5.85 7.82 7.52
N ILE A 8 4.86 8.43 6.85
CA ILE A 8 3.56 7.80 6.64
C ILE A 8 3.72 6.52 5.80
N GLY A 9 4.68 6.48 4.87
CA GLY A 9 4.94 5.32 4.01
C GLY A 9 5.44 4.14 4.82
N LEU A 10 6.37 4.39 5.74
CA LEU A 10 6.86 3.38 6.67
C LEU A 10 5.74 2.84 7.58
N ILE A 11 4.90 3.72 8.13
CA ILE A 11 3.75 3.33 8.95
C ILE A 11 2.81 2.40 8.18
N LEU A 12 2.57 2.71 6.90
CA LEU A 12 1.74 1.88 6.03
C LEU A 12 2.32 0.49 5.77
N ILE A 13 3.63 0.38 5.58
CA ILE A 13 4.30 -0.93 5.43
C ILE A 13 4.10 -1.75 6.71
N VAL A 14 4.30 -1.15 7.89
CA VAL A 14 4.08 -1.83 9.19
C VAL A 14 2.61 -2.24 9.34
N PHE A 15 1.68 -1.35 8.99
CA PHE A 15 0.24 -1.63 9.09
C PHE A 15 -0.21 -2.74 8.13
N MET A 16 0.37 -2.79 6.93
CA MET A 16 0.16 -3.88 5.98
C MET A 16 0.65 -5.22 6.53
N LEU A 17 1.86 -5.28 7.09
CA LEU A 17 2.41 -6.49 7.70
C LEU A 17 1.51 -6.98 8.85
N TRP A 18 0.99 -6.04 9.64
CA TRP A 18 0.00 -6.35 10.67
C TRP A 18 -1.29 -6.96 10.08
N ILE A 19 -1.85 -6.39 9.02
CA ILE A 19 -3.06 -6.93 8.35
C ILE A 19 -2.81 -8.34 7.80
N VAL A 20 -1.66 -8.58 7.17
CA VAL A 20 -1.26 -9.91 6.68
C VAL A 20 -1.15 -10.89 7.84
N PHE A 21 -0.46 -10.51 8.92
CA PHE A 21 -0.32 -11.35 10.12
C PHE A 21 -1.69 -11.75 10.69
N GLN A 22 -2.61 -10.79 10.82
CA GLN A 22 -3.97 -11.06 11.31
C GLN A 22 -4.75 -12.02 10.40
N HIS A 23 -4.60 -11.91 9.08
CA HIS A 23 -5.21 -12.84 8.14
C HIS A 23 -4.61 -14.25 8.25
N LEU A 24 -3.30 -14.38 8.43
CA LEU A 24 -2.61 -15.66 8.58
C LEU A 24 -2.96 -16.36 9.89
N ARG A 25 -3.17 -15.60 10.97
CA ARG A 25 -3.48 -16.14 12.31
C ARG A 25 -4.91 -16.67 12.45
N GLY A 26 -5.70 -16.67 11.37
CA GLY A 26 -7.07 -17.18 11.37
C GLY A 26 -8.08 -16.32 12.13
N GLY A 27 -7.69 -15.10 12.55
CA GLY A 27 -8.54 -14.21 13.34
C GLY A 27 -9.81 -13.81 12.59
N THR A 28 -10.94 -14.39 12.97
CA THR A 28 -12.28 -13.95 12.59
C THR A 28 -12.63 -12.67 13.35
N ALA A 29 -12.53 -11.52 12.69
CA ALA A 29 -13.20 -10.29 13.12
C ALA A 29 -13.83 -9.64 11.88
N GLY A 30 -15.01 -10.13 11.49
CA GLY A 30 -15.70 -9.73 10.25
C GLY A 30 -15.98 -8.23 10.13
N MET A 31 -16.02 -7.49 11.25
CA MET A 31 -16.14 -6.03 11.27
C MET A 31 -14.78 -5.31 11.28
N ASP A 32 -13.81 -5.77 12.08
CA ASP A 32 -12.48 -5.15 12.13
C ASP A 32 -11.69 -5.36 10.85
N SER A 33 -11.83 -6.51 10.17
CA SER A 33 -11.09 -6.75 8.92
C SER A 33 -11.52 -5.82 7.79
N LYS A 34 -12.82 -5.53 7.68
CA LYS A 34 -13.36 -4.60 6.67
C LYS A 34 -12.95 -3.16 6.97
N ARG A 35 -13.08 -2.72 8.23
CA ARG A 35 -12.64 -1.38 8.65
C ARG A 35 -11.14 -1.19 8.44
N ASN A 36 -10.32 -2.14 8.88
CA ASN A 36 -8.87 -2.08 8.75
C ASN A 36 -8.45 -2.10 7.28
N ARG A 37 -9.11 -2.91 6.44
CA ARG A 37 -8.90 -2.89 4.99
C ARG A 37 -9.20 -1.51 4.39
N MET A 38 -10.38 -0.95 4.68
CA MET A 38 -10.77 0.35 4.11
C MET A 38 -9.83 1.47 4.60
N ALA A 39 -9.44 1.45 5.87
CA ALA A 39 -8.46 2.39 6.42
C ALA A 39 -7.10 2.25 5.72
N PHE A 40 -6.62 1.02 5.53
CA PHE A 40 -5.35 0.77 4.84
C PHE A 40 -5.36 1.24 3.39
N ILE A 41 -6.41 0.90 2.64
CA ILE A 41 -6.58 1.33 1.24
C ILE A 41 -6.64 2.86 1.17
N GLY A 42 -7.46 3.51 2.01
CA GLY A 42 -7.57 4.97 2.01
C GLY A 42 -6.27 5.68 2.38
N LEU A 43 -5.51 5.14 3.33
CA LEU A 43 -4.18 5.65 3.67
C LEU A 43 -3.19 5.46 2.51
N LEU A 44 -3.26 4.34 1.79
CA LEU A 44 -2.45 4.09 0.61
C LEU A 44 -2.80 5.04 -0.54
N ASP A 45 -4.10 5.29 -0.78
CA ASP A 45 -4.56 6.27 -1.78
C ASP A 45 -4.06 7.68 -1.46
N LEU A 46 -4.17 8.09 -0.18
CA LEU A 46 -3.61 9.34 0.29
C LEU A 46 -2.10 9.40 0.04
N GLN A 47 -1.39 8.29 0.22
CA GLN A 47 0.04 8.26 -0.06
C GLN A 47 0.40 8.37 -1.52
N VAL A 48 -0.34 7.69 -2.40
CA VAL A 48 -0.15 7.85 -3.84
C VAL A 48 -0.39 9.30 -4.24
N LEU A 49 -1.42 9.94 -3.69
CA LEU A 49 -1.70 11.35 -3.94
C LEU A 49 -0.57 12.26 -3.44
N LEU A 50 -0.09 12.07 -2.21
CA LEU A 50 1.04 12.82 -1.66
C LEU A 50 2.33 12.60 -2.46
N GLY A 51 2.57 11.37 -2.92
CA GLY A 51 3.70 11.03 -3.78
C GLY A 51 3.61 11.71 -5.15
N LEU A 52 2.42 11.75 -5.75
CA LEU A 52 2.19 12.44 -7.02
C LEU A 52 2.34 13.97 -6.88
N ILE A 53 1.80 14.57 -5.81
CA ILE A 53 2.00 15.99 -5.49
C ILE A 53 3.50 16.29 -5.32
N THR A 54 4.22 15.42 -4.59
CA THR A 54 5.67 15.58 -4.37
C THR A 54 6.43 15.50 -5.68
N TYR A 55 6.05 14.57 -6.55
CA TYR A 55 6.61 14.40 -7.89
C TYR A 55 6.41 15.66 -8.76
N ILE A 56 5.21 16.22 -8.78
CA ILE A 56 4.90 17.44 -9.55
C ILE A 56 5.67 18.66 -9.01
N ILE A 57 5.82 18.78 -7.68
CA ILE A 57 6.47 19.96 -7.09
C ILE A 57 8.00 19.92 -7.26
N HIS A 58 8.62 18.75 -7.09
CA HIS A 58 10.09 18.64 -7.05
C HIS A 58 10.70 18.07 -8.34
N HIS A 59 9.87 17.55 -9.26
CA HIS A 59 10.26 16.90 -10.51
C HIS A 59 11.52 16.02 -10.41
N PRO A 60 11.54 14.97 -9.57
CA PRO A 60 12.67 14.07 -9.52
C PRO A 60 12.78 13.29 -10.83
N GLY A 61 13.95 13.34 -11.48
CA GLY A 61 14.23 12.58 -12.69
C GLY A 61 14.62 11.12 -12.41
N GLY A 62 14.83 10.34 -13.47
CA GLY A 62 15.42 9.00 -13.38
C GLY A 62 14.48 7.93 -12.81
N TRP A 63 15.02 7.11 -11.90
CA TRP A 63 14.32 5.92 -11.35
C TRP A 63 13.12 6.26 -10.47
N PHE A 64 13.06 7.50 -9.95
CA PHE A 64 11.93 8.00 -9.18
C PHE A 64 10.59 7.93 -9.95
N LEU A 65 10.61 7.97 -11.29
CA LEU A 65 9.41 7.80 -12.13
C LEU A 65 8.69 6.47 -11.91
N PHE A 66 9.42 5.42 -11.52
CA PHE A 66 8.84 4.11 -11.27
C PHE A 66 8.13 4.03 -9.92
N HIS A 67 8.48 4.88 -8.96
CA HIS A 67 7.83 4.93 -7.65
C HIS A 67 6.30 5.08 -7.76
N PRO A 68 5.74 6.15 -8.38
CA PRO A 68 4.29 6.32 -8.45
C PRO A 68 3.60 5.21 -9.27
N LEU A 69 4.25 4.66 -10.30
CA LEU A 69 3.70 3.56 -11.11
C LEU A 69 3.52 2.28 -10.28
N LEU A 70 4.53 1.94 -9.47
CA LEU A 70 4.45 0.78 -8.58
C LEU A 70 3.40 0.99 -7.48
N MET A 71 3.29 2.20 -6.93
CA MET A 71 2.30 2.48 -5.89
C MET A 71 0.87 2.46 -6.44
N LEU A 72 0.63 3.01 -7.63
CA LEU A 72 -0.66 2.92 -8.33
C LEU A 72 -1.05 1.45 -8.58
N THR A 73 -0.09 0.64 -9.02
CA THR A 73 -0.32 -0.80 -9.25
C THR A 73 -0.71 -1.50 -7.95
N ALA A 74 -0.04 -1.18 -6.83
CA ALA A 74 -0.37 -1.73 -5.52
C ALA A 74 -1.81 -1.35 -5.09
N VAL A 75 -2.20 -0.09 -5.26
CA VAL A 75 -3.57 0.40 -4.99
C VAL A 75 -4.61 -0.37 -5.80
N VAL A 76 -4.37 -0.54 -7.12
CA VAL A 76 -5.30 -1.25 -8.01
C VAL A 76 -5.47 -2.71 -7.58
N ILE A 77 -4.36 -3.39 -7.27
CA ILE A 77 -4.40 -4.78 -6.78
C ILE A 77 -5.24 -4.87 -5.51
N LEU A 78 -5.01 -3.98 -4.54
CA LEU A 78 -5.75 -3.99 -3.29
C LEU A 78 -7.25 -3.74 -3.54
N HIS A 79 -7.62 -2.74 -4.33
CA HIS A 79 -9.01 -2.44 -4.65
C HIS A 79 -9.76 -3.60 -5.33
N ILE A 80 -9.09 -4.36 -6.19
CA ILE A 80 -9.71 -5.45 -6.96
C ILE A 80 -9.78 -6.74 -6.14
N TYR A 81 -8.70 -7.08 -5.45
CA TYR A 81 -8.49 -8.43 -4.90
C TYR A 81 -8.72 -8.54 -3.39
N THR A 82 -8.88 -7.43 -2.66
CA THR A 82 -9.19 -7.45 -1.21
C THR A 82 -10.69 -7.31 -0.89
N LYS A 83 -11.56 -7.29 -1.90
CA LYS A 83 -13.03 -7.24 -1.72
C LYS A 83 -13.54 -8.46 -0.93
N ASP A 84 -14.63 -8.27 -0.18
CA ASP A 84 -15.27 -9.33 0.64
C ASP A 84 -15.78 -10.52 -0.19
N THR A 85 -16.00 -10.33 -1.50
CA THR A 85 -16.38 -11.40 -2.43
C THR A 85 -15.23 -12.32 -2.84
N ARG A 86 -13.98 -11.99 -2.48
CA ARG A 86 -12.78 -12.77 -2.82
C ARG A 86 -12.45 -13.77 -1.72
N THR A 87 -11.87 -14.91 -2.10
CA THR A 87 -11.43 -15.91 -1.12
C THR A 87 -10.31 -15.35 -0.23
N LYS A 88 -10.21 -15.81 1.02
CA LYS A 88 -9.13 -15.41 1.95
C LYS A 88 -7.74 -15.59 1.34
N ARG A 89 -7.51 -16.69 0.60
CA ARG A 89 -6.25 -16.96 -0.08
C ARG A 89 -5.91 -15.88 -1.11
N THR A 90 -6.88 -15.47 -1.92
CA THR A 90 -6.71 -14.37 -2.90
C THR A 90 -6.42 -13.04 -2.21
N GLN A 91 -7.11 -12.75 -1.11
CA GLN A 91 -6.88 -11.50 -0.35
C GLN A 91 -5.46 -11.48 0.25
N VAL A 92 -5.01 -12.58 0.85
CA VAL A 92 -3.64 -12.71 1.38
C VAL A 92 -2.61 -12.52 0.27
N GLN A 93 -2.79 -13.18 -0.88
CA GLN A 93 -1.91 -13.00 -2.03
C GLN A 93 -1.89 -11.54 -2.50
N ALA A 94 -3.03 -10.86 -2.52
CA ALA A 94 -3.09 -9.45 -2.89
C ALA A 94 -2.31 -8.55 -1.93
N TYR A 95 -2.44 -8.77 -0.61
CA TYR A 95 -1.64 -8.03 0.38
C TYR A 95 -0.14 -8.31 0.24
N VAL A 96 0.25 -9.57 -0.04
CA VAL A 96 1.65 -9.93 -0.28
C VAL A 96 2.19 -9.21 -1.53
N TRP A 97 1.48 -9.28 -2.65
CA TRP A 97 1.87 -8.61 -3.89
C TRP A 97 1.92 -7.09 -3.74
N ALA A 98 0.91 -6.49 -3.10
CA ALA A 98 0.92 -5.07 -2.79
C ALA A 98 2.12 -4.70 -1.91
N GLY A 99 2.48 -5.55 -0.94
CA GLY A 99 3.66 -5.34 -0.11
C GLY A 99 4.98 -5.39 -0.86
N VAL A 100 5.13 -6.36 -1.76
CA VAL A 100 6.30 -6.41 -2.65
C VAL A 100 6.40 -5.13 -3.49
N LEU A 101 5.29 -4.67 -4.07
CA LEU A 101 5.26 -3.43 -4.85
C LEU A 101 5.56 -2.20 -4.01
N MET A 102 5.01 -2.12 -2.79
CA MET A 102 5.28 -1.03 -1.84
C MET A 102 6.76 -0.95 -1.46
N ILE A 103 7.39 -2.09 -1.15
CA ILE A 103 8.83 -2.16 -0.85
C ILE A 103 9.66 -1.81 -2.09
N ALA A 104 9.32 -2.36 -3.25
CA ALA A 104 10.03 -2.06 -4.49
C ALA A 104 9.94 -0.57 -4.83
N GLY A 105 8.75 0.04 -4.74
CA GLY A 105 8.58 1.46 -4.97
C GLY A 105 9.27 2.32 -3.91
N MET A 106 9.31 1.89 -2.65
CA MET A 106 10.12 2.56 -1.62
C MET A 106 11.60 2.59 -2.02
N ILE A 107 12.17 1.47 -2.45
CA ILE A 107 13.56 1.40 -2.92
C ILE A 107 13.78 2.34 -4.11
N MET A 108 12.88 2.32 -5.10
CA MET A 108 12.96 3.22 -6.27
C MET A 108 12.77 4.69 -5.92
N GLY A 109 12.11 5.01 -4.80
CA GLY A 109 11.96 6.38 -4.31
C GLY A 109 13.16 6.90 -3.51
N LEU A 110 14.09 6.01 -3.14
CA LEU A 110 15.34 6.35 -2.44
C LEU A 110 16.52 6.57 -3.40
N VAL A 111 16.40 6.13 -4.66
CA VAL A 111 17.43 6.18 -5.71
C VAL A 111 17.09 7.26 -6.72
#